data_AF-A0A6N9D1D3-F1
#
_entry.id   AF-A0A6N9D1D3-F1
#
_cell.length_a   1.000
_cell.length_b   1.000
_cell.length_c   1.000
_cell.angle_alpha   90.00
_cell.angle_beta   90.00
_cell.angle_gamma   90.00
#
_symmetry.space_group_name_H-M   'P 1'
#
loop_
_entity.id
_entity.type
_entity.pdbx_description
1 polymer ?
#
loop_
_entity_poly.entity_id
_entity_poly.type
_entity_poly.pdbx_seq_one_letter_code
_entity_poly.pdbx_strand_id
1 'polypeptide(L)'
;MSLQDSTWSLEEVELLELRYFNEIYWNLTNDKDKLVKLLTNKERIRESWEAVFKQETDQKIKSGLARGAERVLASLFPDTWLPNSTPIGSDLMYETVDAFIHIDVKTMVQNHMEKGKVPVGLNQTSYYVDDRVEIRGNLPFCYKLDPDTEPYSKLCLTYFIKVIHSEANEKYKSGDILQVDLICMPNGMLHTHYGNKVIGAGKSKNDSMRYLYQNQYFEKITNQPVPIKRAKLVYYNKSFADDIDEIIELMS
;
A
#
# COMPACT_ATOMS: atom_id res chain seq x y z
N MET A 1 8.29 0.19 22.04
CA MET A 1 7.08 0.53 22.81
C MET A 1 6.33 -0.75 23.10
N SER A 2 6.06 -1.04 24.37
CA SER A 2 5.17 -2.15 24.77
C SER A 2 3.72 -1.74 24.52
N LEU A 3 2.81 -2.72 24.42
CA LEU A 3 1.35 -2.53 24.29
C LEU A 3 0.71 -1.73 25.44
N GLN A 4 1.46 -1.40 26.49
CA GLN A 4 0.94 -0.87 27.76
C GLN A 4 0.61 0.63 27.76
N ASP A 5 0.98 1.40 26.73
CA ASP A 5 0.79 2.86 26.69
C ASP A 5 -0.32 3.34 25.74
N SER A 6 -1.07 2.42 25.11
CA SER A 6 -2.12 2.77 24.12
C SER A 6 -3.52 2.64 24.71
N THR A 7 -4.35 3.68 24.57
CA THR A 7 -5.77 3.67 24.92
C THR A 7 -6.65 2.94 23.89
N TRP A 8 -6.10 2.60 22.72
CA TRP A 8 -6.84 1.96 21.64
C TRP A 8 -7.04 0.46 21.90
N SER A 9 -8.29 0.00 21.86
CA SER A 9 -8.63 -1.42 21.74
C SER A 9 -8.31 -1.94 20.34
N LEU A 10 -8.11 -3.26 20.22
CA LEU A 10 -7.82 -3.89 18.92
C LEU A 10 -8.97 -3.71 17.91
N GLU A 11 -10.22 -3.64 18.40
CA GLU A 11 -11.38 -3.37 17.55
C GLU A 11 -11.37 -1.93 17.03
N GLU A 12 -11.06 -0.94 17.87
CA GLU A 12 -10.94 0.46 17.43
C GLU A 12 -9.82 0.65 16.41
N VAL A 13 -8.69 -0.03 16.58
CA VAL A 13 -7.59 -0.02 15.60
C VAL A 13 -8.09 -0.51 14.24
N GLU A 14 -8.77 -1.67 14.19
CA GLU A 14 -9.27 -2.20 12.92
C GLU A 14 -10.40 -1.36 12.31
N LEU A 15 -11.29 -0.82 13.13
CA LEU A 15 -12.35 0.08 12.65
C LEU A 15 -11.75 1.31 11.97
N LEU A 16 -10.70 1.88 12.55
CA LEU A 16 -10.01 3.02 11.96
C LEU A 16 -9.25 2.64 10.69
N GLU A 17 -8.56 1.49 10.70
CA GLU A 17 -7.92 0.92 9.51
C GLU A 17 -8.93 0.75 8.36
N LEU A 18 -10.11 0.18 8.65
CA LEU A 18 -11.17 -0.05 7.67
C LEU A 18 -11.78 1.27 7.17
N ARG A 19 -11.98 2.26 8.05
CA ARG A 19 -12.50 3.57 7.66
C ARG A 19 -11.61 4.20 6.59
N TYR A 20 -10.31 4.34 6.89
CA TYR A 20 -9.35 4.91 5.96
C TYR A 20 -9.10 4.02 4.73
N PHE A 21 -9.15 2.70 4.87
CA PHE A 21 -9.11 1.79 3.73
C PHE A 21 -10.24 2.06 2.73
N ASN A 22 -11.45 2.31 3.23
CA ASN A 22 -12.60 2.65 2.40
C ASN A 22 -12.50 4.06 1.81
N GLU A 23 -11.99 5.04 2.56
CA GLU A 23 -11.75 6.39 2.04
C GLU A 23 -10.70 6.39 0.92
N ILE A 24 -9.57 5.69 1.10
CA ILE A 24 -8.56 5.52 0.06
C ILE A 24 -9.16 4.82 -1.15
N TYR A 25 -9.92 3.74 -0.93
CA TYR A 25 -10.59 3.03 -2.01
C TYR A 25 -11.53 3.94 -2.80
N TRP A 26 -12.35 4.75 -2.11
CA TRP A 26 -13.25 5.70 -2.75
C TRP A 26 -12.47 6.74 -3.57
N ASN A 27 -11.43 7.36 -3.02
CA ASN A 27 -10.61 8.34 -3.75
C ASN A 27 -9.97 7.75 -5.02
N LEU A 28 -9.54 6.48 -4.97
CA LEU A 28 -8.96 5.80 -6.13
C LEU A 28 -10.01 5.35 -7.17
N THR A 29 -11.27 5.18 -6.76
CA THR A 29 -12.32 4.59 -7.62
C THR A 29 -13.42 5.55 -8.05
N ASN A 30 -13.51 6.74 -7.44
CA ASN A 30 -14.50 7.75 -7.79
C ASN A 30 -14.37 8.21 -9.24
N ASP A 31 -13.16 8.20 -9.81
CA ASP A 31 -12.91 8.42 -11.23
C ASP A 31 -11.76 7.50 -11.72
N LYS A 32 -12.12 6.25 -12.04
CA LYS A 32 -11.16 5.22 -12.50
C LYS A 32 -10.48 5.61 -13.81
N ASP A 33 -11.19 6.30 -14.70
CA ASP A 33 -10.64 6.74 -15.99
C ASP A 33 -9.58 7.83 -15.77
N LYS A 34 -9.83 8.77 -14.85
CA LYS A 34 -8.82 9.75 -14.42
C LYS A 34 -7.61 9.08 -13.78
N LEU A 35 -7.79 8.07 -12.92
CA LEU A 35 -6.66 7.33 -12.32
C LEU A 35 -5.75 6.74 -13.42
N VAL A 36 -6.33 5.99 -14.36
CA VAL A 36 -5.57 5.36 -15.46
C VAL A 36 -4.93 6.42 -16.36
N LYS A 37 -5.68 7.47 -16.72
CA LYS A 37 -5.19 8.58 -17.53
C LYS A 37 -4.01 9.29 -16.88
N LEU A 38 -4.02 9.52 -15.57
CA LEU A 38 -2.92 10.17 -14.87
C LEU A 38 -1.70 9.26 -14.80
N LEU A 39 -1.85 7.97 -14.50
CA LEU A 39 -0.73 7.01 -14.45
C LEU A 39 -0.05 6.82 -15.82
N THR A 40 -0.78 7.05 -16.91
CA THR A 40 -0.30 6.90 -18.29
C THR A 40 0.04 8.23 -18.97
N ASN A 41 -0.18 9.39 -18.33
CA ASN A 41 -0.03 10.69 -19.00
C ASN A 41 1.41 10.98 -19.48
N LYS A 42 2.42 10.39 -18.82
CA LYS A 42 3.85 10.50 -19.17
C LYS A 42 4.13 10.04 -20.59
N GLU A 43 3.29 9.16 -21.13
CA GLU A 43 3.45 8.65 -22.50
C GLU A 43 3.27 9.73 -23.56
N ARG A 44 2.52 10.80 -23.24
CA ARG A 44 2.33 11.96 -24.13
C ARG A 44 3.61 12.76 -24.37
N ILE A 45 4.60 12.60 -23.48
CA ILE A 45 5.88 13.30 -23.52
C ILE A 45 7.06 12.32 -23.54
N ARG A 46 6.82 11.04 -23.91
CA ARG A 46 7.83 9.96 -23.91
C ARG A 46 9.11 10.34 -24.63
N GLU A 47 8.97 10.92 -25.82
CA GLU A 47 10.09 11.35 -26.67
C GLU A 47 11.06 12.31 -25.95
N SER A 48 10.56 13.09 -24.98
CA SER A 48 11.36 14.07 -24.25
C SER A 48 12.12 13.49 -23.06
N TRP A 49 11.66 12.39 -22.45
CA TRP A 49 12.28 11.86 -21.22
C TRP A 49 12.91 10.47 -21.38
N GLU A 50 12.49 9.67 -22.37
CA GLU A 50 12.89 8.26 -22.46
C GLU A 50 14.39 8.07 -22.65
N ALA A 51 15.01 8.87 -23.53
CA ALA A 51 16.44 8.78 -23.78
C ALA A 51 17.27 9.16 -22.54
N VAL A 52 16.87 10.24 -21.84
CA VAL A 52 17.52 10.68 -20.60
C VAL A 52 17.35 9.64 -19.50
N PHE A 53 16.13 9.11 -19.33
CA PHE A 53 15.86 8.09 -18.33
C PHE A 53 16.71 6.83 -18.53
N LYS A 54 16.86 6.37 -19.78
CA LYS A 54 17.70 5.20 -20.13
C LYS A 54 19.20 5.45 -19.92
N GLN A 55 19.65 6.70 -19.97
CA GLN A 55 21.05 7.06 -19.70
C GLN A 55 21.34 7.15 -18.19
N GLU A 56 20.39 7.68 -17.40
CA GLU A 56 20.54 7.82 -15.95
C GLU A 56 20.32 6.51 -15.18
N THR A 57 19.56 5.58 -15.75
CA THR A 57 19.30 4.29 -15.12
C THR A 57 20.33 3.26 -15.57
N ASP A 58 21.09 2.72 -14.62
CA ASP A 58 21.74 1.42 -14.81
C ASP A 58 20.67 0.46 -15.36
N GLN A 59 21.01 -0.39 -16.34
CA GLN A 59 20.08 -1.31 -17.05
C GLN A 59 19.23 -2.22 -16.13
N LYS A 60 19.45 -2.16 -14.81
CA LYS A 60 18.75 -2.89 -13.75
C LYS A 60 17.64 -2.10 -13.03
N ILE A 61 17.41 -0.81 -13.31
CA ILE A 61 16.41 0.00 -12.58
C ILE A 61 14.98 -0.15 -13.15
N LYS A 62 14.06 -0.32 -12.19
CA LYS A 62 12.59 -0.41 -12.22
C LYS A 62 11.94 0.58 -13.19
N SER A 63 10.81 0.18 -13.76
CA SER A 63 10.06 0.93 -14.77
C SER A 63 9.89 2.42 -14.46
N GLY A 64 9.93 3.26 -15.49
CA GLY A 64 9.70 4.72 -15.38
C GLY A 64 8.34 5.10 -14.79
N LEU A 65 7.44 4.13 -14.59
CA LEU A 65 6.18 4.33 -13.87
C LEU A 65 6.40 4.61 -12.37
N ALA A 66 7.40 4.00 -11.73
CA ALA A 66 7.64 4.10 -10.28
C ALA A 66 7.70 5.55 -9.79
N ARG A 67 8.62 6.34 -10.35
CA ARG A 67 8.86 7.74 -9.95
C ARG A 67 7.69 8.69 -10.25
N GLY A 68 6.84 8.36 -11.22
CA GLY A 68 5.70 9.19 -11.62
C GLY A 68 4.42 8.86 -10.85
N ALA A 69 4.24 7.58 -10.48
CA ALA A 69 3.02 7.08 -9.87
C ALA A 69 2.74 7.73 -8.52
N GLU A 70 3.75 7.93 -7.68
CA GLU A 70 3.63 8.60 -6.37
C GLU A 70 3.00 10.00 -6.50
N ARG A 71 3.52 10.83 -7.41
CA ARG A 71 3.01 12.19 -7.65
C ARG A 71 1.55 12.19 -8.13
N VAL A 72 1.22 11.26 -9.01
CA VAL A 72 -0.15 11.09 -9.51
C VAL A 72 -1.08 10.67 -8.37
N LEU A 73 -0.70 9.66 -7.58
CA LEU A 73 -1.52 9.14 -6.50
C LEU A 73 -1.70 10.18 -5.39
N ALA A 74 -0.66 10.97 -5.08
CA ALA A 74 -0.76 12.08 -4.13
C ALA A 74 -1.88 13.07 -4.52
N SER A 75 -2.03 13.36 -5.81
CA SER A 75 -3.06 14.29 -6.32
C SER A 75 -4.49 13.78 -6.24
N LEU A 76 -4.71 12.52 -5.80
CA LEU A 76 -6.02 11.91 -5.67
C LEU A 76 -6.59 11.98 -4.25
N PHE A 77 -5.78 12.35 -3.26
CA PHE A 77 -6.22 12.39 -1.87
C PHE A 77 -6.80 13.75 -1.47
N PRO A 78 -7.67 13.80 -0.44
CA PRO A 78 -8.32 15.04 -0.03
C PRO A 78 -7.33 16.08 0.50
N ASP A 79 -7.58 17.36 0.24
CA ASP A 79 -6.77 18.48 0.78
C ASP A 79 -6.83 18.58 2.32
N THR A 80 -7.81 17.93 2.95
CA THR A 80 -7.93 17.84 4.41
C THR A 80 -6.92 16.89 5.05
N TRP A 81 -6.26 16.04 4.24
CA TRP A 81 -5.18 15.18 4.70
C TRP A 81 -3.87 15.94 4.56
N LEU A 82 -3.29 16.34 5.68
CA LEU A 82 -2.11 17.20 5.71
C LEU A 82 -0.87 16.39 5.35
N PRO A 83 -0.15 16.70 4.25
CA PRO A 83 1.09 15.98 3.94
C PRO A 83 2.10 16.09 5.08
N ASN A 84 2.73 14.98 5.43
CA ASN A 84 3.72 14.94 6.50
C ASN A 84 5.12 14.68 5.93
N SER A 85 6.11 15.46 6.37
CA SER A 85 7.48 15.42 5.87
C SER A 85 8.42 14.58 6.73
N THR A 86 7.92 13.54 7.41
CA THR A 86 8.76 12.66 8.22
C THR A 86 9.91 12.06 7.39
N PRO A 87 11.11 11.87 7.97
CA PRO A 87 12.21 11.23 7.27
C PRO A 87 12.09 9.70 7.19
N ILE A 88 11.17 9.09 7.94
CA ILE A 88 10.98 7.63 8.01
C ILE A 88 9.52 7.30 7.71
N GLY A 89 9.25 6.66 6.58
CA GLY A 89 7.89 6.35 6.19
C GLY A 89 7.76 5.73 4.81
N SER A 90 6.53 5.85 4.31
CA SER A 90 6.12 5.42 2.98
C SER A 90 6.26 6.57 1.98
N ASP A 91 6.06 6.28 0.69
CA ASP A 91 6.17 7.30 -0.36
C ASP A 91 5.22 8.49 -0.12
N LEU A 92 4.01 8.21 0.38
CA LEU A 92 3.06 9.21 0.80
C LEU A 92 2.78 9.05 2.30
N MET A 93 2.77 10.17 3.01
CA MET A 93 2.34 10.21 4.41
C MET A 93 1.46 11.43 4.63
N TYR A 94 0.34 11.20 5.34
CA TYR A 94 -0.59 12.24 5.71
C TYR A 94 -0.89 12.19 7.19
N GLU A 95 -1.08 13.37 7.77
CA GLU A 95 -1.72 13.54 9.06
C GLU A 95 -3.20 13.85 8.84
N THR A 96 -4.03 13.21 9.65
CA THR A 96 -5.47 13.41 9.69
C THR A 96 -5.88 13.75 11.13
N VAL A 97 -7.17 13.92 11.38
CA VAL A 97 -7.68 14.27 12.72
C VAL A 97 -7.31 13.23 13.78
N ASP A 98 -7.22 11.94 13.42
CA ASP A 98 -7.06 10.83 14.38
C ASP A 98 -5.99 9.79 13.98
N ALA A 99 -5.33 9.94 12.84
CA ALA A 99 -4.32 9.01 12.36
C ALA A 99 -3.20 9.66 11.55
N PHE A 100 -2.07 8.98 11.51
CA PHE A 100 -1.05 9.14 10.48
C PHE A 100 -1.19 8.02 9.45
N ILE A 101 -1.45 8.41 8.20
CA ILE A 101 -1.73 7.52 7.09
C ILE A 101 -0.48 7.36 6.25
N HIS A 102 0.12 6.18 6.27
CA HIS A 102 1.21 5.78 5.39
C HIS A 102 0.66 5.06 4.17
N ILE A 103 0.99 5.54 2.97
CA ILE A 103 0.64 4.88 1.70
C ILE A 103 1.91 4.67 0.88
N ASP A 104 2.22 3.40 0.61
CA ASP A 104 3.40 2.99 -0.13
C ASP A 104 3.02 2.46 -1.51
N VAL A 105 3.68 2.95 -2.55
CA VAL A 105 3.34 2.69 -3.94
C VAL A 105 4.25 1.60 -4.48
N LYS A 106 3.66 0.44 -4.80
CA LYS A 106 4.39 -0.70 -5.37
C LYS A 106 4.10 -0.81 -6.86
N THR A 107 5.03 -0.36 -7.69
CA THR A 107 4.94 -0.59 -9.15
C THR A 107 5.66 -1.86 -9.55
N MET A 108 5.02 -2.70 -10.36
CA MET A 108 5.65 -3.90 -10.91
C MET A 108 5.14 -4.23 -12.31
N VAL A 109 6.03 -4.85 -13.09
CA VAL A 109 5.68 -5.43 -14.38
C VAL A 109 4.87 -6.71 -14.17
N GLN A 110 3.90 -6.99 -15.03
CA GLN A 110 3.04 -8.18 -14.99
C GLN A 110 3.79 -9.51 -14.76
N ASN A 111 4.94 -9.70 -15.41
CA ASN A 111 5.73 -10.95 -15.35
C ASN A 111 6.36 -11.19 -13.97
N HIS A 112 6.44 -10.15 -13.14
CA HIS A 112 6.96 -10.23 -11.77
C HIS A 112 5.84 -10.23 -10.72
N MET A 113 4.58 -10.28 -11.14
CA MET A 113 3.43 -10.21 -10.24
C MET A 113 3.50 -11.30 -9.15
N GLU A 114 3.62 -10.87 -7.91
CA GLU A 114 3.48 -11.73 -6.75
C GLU A 114 2.00 -11.69 -6.32
N LYS A 115 1.20 -12.70 -6.67
CA LYS A 115 -0.21 -12.81 -6.25
C LYS A 115 -0.28 -12.92 -4.71
N GLY A 116 -1.20 -12.18 -4.10
CA GLY A 116 -1.55 -12.38 -2.69
C GLY A 116 -0.52 -11.93 -1.66
N LYS A 117 0.59 -11.30 -2.08
CA LYS A 117 1.66 -10.85 -1.19
C LYS A 117 2.28 -9.54 -1.68
N VAL A 118 2.78 -8.74 -0.74
CA VAL A 118 3.48 -7.48 -1.04
C VAL A 118 4.79 -7.42 -0.25
N PRO A 119 5.92 -7.05 -0.89
CA PRO A 119 7.16 -6.82 -0.16
C PRO A 119 7.06 -5.55 0.69
N VAL A 120 7.54 -5.64 1.92
CA VAL A 120 7.46 -4.57 2.92
C VAL A 120 8.85 -4.35 3.51
N GLY A 121 9.36 -3.13 3.35
CA GLY A 121 10.56 -2.67 4.03
C GLY A 121 10.28 -2.32 5.49
N LEU A 122 11.30 -2.36 6.35
CA LEU A 122 11.11 -2.10 7.79
C LEU A 122 10.59 -0.67 8.07
N ASN A 123 10.95 0.32 7.25
CA ASN A 123 10.44 1.70 7.37
C ASN A 123 9.00 1.90 6.87
N GLN A 124 8.33 0.83 6.43
CA GLN A 124 7.03 0.89 5.76
C GLN A 124 5.95 0.19 6.58
N THR A 125 6.26 -0.27 7.79
CA THR A 125 5.31 -0.97 8.66
C THR A 125 5.65 -0.77 10.12
N SER A 126 4.61 -0.84 10.96
CA SER A 126 4.75 -0.93 12.41
C SER A 126 4.67 -2.38 12.91
N TYR A 127 4.38 -3.34 12.04
CA TYR A 127 4.24 -4.75 12.39
C TYR A 127 5.61 -5.43 12.63
N TYR A 128 5.60 -6.55 13.34
CA TYR A 128 6.83 -7.23 13.76
C TYR A 128 6.68 -8.76 13.77
N VAL A 129 7.79 -9.46 14.02
CA VAL A 129 7.86 -10.93 14.12
C VAL A 129 8.48 -11.30 15.47
N ASP A 130 7.76 -12.05 16.32
CA ASP A 130 8.17 -12.34 17.71
C ASP A 130 9.59 -12.91 17.83
N ASP A 131 9.94 -13.86 16.97
CA ASP A 131 11.20 -14.61 17.07
C ASP A 131 12.35 -14.00 16.26
N ARG A 132 12.17 -12.78 15.73
CA ARG A 132 13.15 -12.12 14.85
C ARG A 132 13.18 -10.61 15.06
N VAL A 133 13.90 -10.18 16.09
CA VAL A 133 14.11 -8.76 16.42
C VAL A 133 14.64 -7.95 15.22
N GLU A 134 15.47 -8.58 14.38
CA GLU A 134 16.01 -8.01 13.14
C GLU A 134 14.90 -7.59 12.15
N ILE A 135 13.74 -8.26 12.17
CA ILE A 135 12.61 -8.08 11.24
C ILE A 135 11.47 -7.38 12.00
N ARG A 136 11.80 -6.24 12.60
CA ARG A 136 10.85 -5.36 13.29
C ARG A 136 10.60 -4.13 12.45
N GLY A 137 9.33 -3.80 12.22
CA GLY A 137 8.94 -2.53 11.64
C GLY A 137 9.47 -1.34 12.45
N ASN A 138 10.01 -0.36 11.75
CA ASN A 138 10.56 0.87 12.33
C ASN A 138 9.49 1.94 12.56
N LEU A 139 8.29 1.78 11.99
CA LEU A 139 7.18 2.68 12.29
C LEU A 139 6.62 2.40 13.69
N PRO A 140 6.21 3.43 14.43
CA PRO A 140 5.59 3.22 15.72
C PRO A 140 4.17 2.66 15.54
N PHE A 141 3.62 2.07 16.60
CA PHE A 141 2.20 1.67 16.60
C PHE A 141 1.28 2.90 16.58
N CYS A 142 1.70 3.94 17.30
CA CYS A 142 1.03 5.24 17.41
C CYS A 142 2.10 6.33 17.43
N TYR A 143 1.82 7.47 16.78
CA TYR A 143 2.65 8.66 16.89
C TYR A 143 2.25 9.46 18.13
N LYS A 144 3.24 9.87 18.91
CA LYS A 144 3.06 10.80 20.02
C LYS A 144 3.18 12.21 19.49
N LEU A 145 2.21 13.05 19.80
CA LEU A 145 2.23 14.47 19.49
C LEU A 145 2.73 15.26 20.71
N ASP A 146 2.96 16.55 20.51
CA ASP A 146 3.34 17.45 21.61
C ASP A 146 2.21 17.46 22.65
N PRO A 147 2.46 16.99 23.89
CA PRO A 147 1.42 16.85 24.90
C PRO A 147 0.79 18.18 25.33
N ASP A 148 1.49 19.30 25.12
CA ASP A 148 0.97 20.64 25.45
C ASP A 148 -0.08 21.10 24.43
N THR A 149 -0.05 20.56 23.20
CA THR A 149 -1.01 20.90 22.13
C THR A 149 -1.98 19.77 21.82
N GLU A 150 -1.53 18.52 21.91
CA GLU A 150 -2.28 17.31 21.57
C GLU A 150 -1.90 16.18 22.54
N PRO A 151 -2.66 15.99 23.63
CA PRO A 151 -2.32 15.01 24.67
C PRO A 151 -2.58 13.55 24.27
N TYR A 152 -3.17 13.32 23.09
CA TYR A 152 -3.54 11.99 22.59
C TYR A 152 -2.60 11.52 21.48
N SER A 153 -2.35 10.22 21.40
CA SER A 153 -1.59 9.63 20.30
C SER A 153 -2.50 9.32 19.11
N LYS A 154 -1.97 9.49 17.89
CA LYS A 154 -2.65 9.13 16.64
C LYS A 154 -2.12 7.79 16.14
N LEU A 155 -3.01 6.93 15.63
CA LEU A 155 -2.61 5.62 15.12
C LEU A 155 -1.73 5.74 13.87
N CYS A 156 -0.75 4.86 13.73
CA CYS A 156 0.03 4.72 12.49
C CYS A 156 -0.63 3.66 11.61
N LEU A 157 -1.28 4.08 10.53
CA LEU A 157 -2.01 3.17 9.63
C LEU A 157 -1.24 3.00 8.33
N THR A 158 -1.14 1.78 7.81
CA THR A 158 -0.29 1.46 6.66
C THR A 158 -1.08 0.81 5.53
N TYR A 159 -0.94 1.38 4.35
CA TYR A 159 -1.58 0.93 3.12
C TYR A 159 -0.57 0.77 1.99
N PHE A 160 -0.88 -0.11 1.05
CA PHE A 160 -0.12 -0.26 -0.19
C PHE A 160 -1.04 -0.07 -1.39
N ILE A 161 -0.59 0.71 -2.36
CA ILE A 161 -1.19 0.79 -3.69
C ILE A 161 -0.26 0.06 -4.64
N LYS A 162 -0.68 -1.13 -5.08
CA LYS A 162 0.12 -1.95 -5.99
C LYS A 162 -0.38 -1.75 -7.42
N VAL A 163 0.47 -1.16 -8.26
CA VAL A 163 0.20 -0.89 -9.67
C VAL A 163 0.94 -1.90 -10.54
N ILE A 164 0.18 -2.70 -11.28
CA ILE A 164 0.68 -3.70 -12.22
C ILE A 164 0.54 -3.12 -13.63
N HIS A 165 1.65 -3.12 -14.37
CA HIS A 165 1.68 -2.62 -15.73
C HIS A 165 2.32 -3.62 -16.70
N SER A 166 2.03 -3.45 -17.98
CA SER A 166 2.53 -4.31 -19.05
C SER A 166 3.97 -4.01 -19.46
N GLU A 167 4.61 -5.05 -19.99
CA GLU A 167 5.68 -4.91 -20.98
C GLU A 167 5.07 -4.81 -22.38
N ALA A 168 5.80 -4.20 -23.33
CA ALA A 168 5.31 -4.12 -24.70
C ALA A 168 5.21 -5.53 -25.31
N ASN A 169 4.06 -5.83 -25.90
CA ASN A 169 3.84 -7.04 -26.72
C ASN A 169 2.78 -6.74 -27.79
N GLU A 170 2.27 -7.76 -28.48
CA GLU A 170 1.26 -7.60 -29.54
C GLU A 170 -0.05 -6.98 -29.05
N LYS A 171 -0.36 -7.11 -27.75
CA LYS A 171 -1.63 -6.72 -27.14
C LYS A 171 -1.54 -5.43 -26.33
N TYR A 172 -0.40 -5.15 -25.69
CA TYR A 172 -0.20 -4.02 -24.79
C TYR A 172 1.01 -3.19 -25.18
N LYS A 173 0.90 -1.87 -25.02
CA LYS A 173 2.04 -0.96 -25.05
C LYS A 173 2.78 -1.08 -23.74
N SER A 174 4.11 -0.89 -23.75
CA SER A 174 4.86 -0.82 -22.49
C SER A 174 4.32 0.30 -21.60
N GLY A 175 3.97 -0.06 -20.36
CA GLY A 175 3.46 0.87 -19.35
C GLY A 175 1.93 1.00 -19.29
N ASP A 176 1.18 0.23 -20.09
CA ASP A 176 -0.28 0.16 -19.93
C ASP A 176 -0.60 -0.39 -18.53
N ILE A 177 -1.56 0.25 -17.86
CA ILE A 177 -2.00 -0.19 -16.53
C ILE A 177 -2.94 -1.38 -16.69
N LEU A 178 -2.62 -2.47 -16.00
CA LEU A 178 -3.36 -3.73 -16.08
C LEU A 178 -4.22 -3.95 -14.85
N GLN A 179 -3.66 -3.65 -13.67
CA GLN A 179 -4.33 -3.85 -12.40
C GLN A 179 -3.82 -2.85 -11.36
N VAL A 180 -4.73 -2.39 -10.50
CA VAL A 180 -4.40 -1.62 -9.30
C VAL A 180 -5.07 -2.29 -8.11
N ASP A 181 -4.28 -2.67 -7.11
CA ASP A 181 -4.77 -3.22 -5.85
C ASP A 181 -4.54 -2.21 -4.72
N LEU A 182 -5.51 -2.13 -3.81
CA LEU A 182 -5.36 -1.45 -2.52
C LEU A 182 -5.27 -2.51 -1.41
N ILE A 183 -4.27 -2.40 -0.54
CA ILE A 183 -3.99 -3.37 0.52
C ILE A 183 -3.82 -2.62 1.85
N CYS A 184 -4.47 -3.10 2.91
CA CYS A 184 -4.37 -2.61 4.28
C CYS A 184 -3.48 -3.56 5.09
N MET A 185 -2.35 -3.08 5.59
CA MET A 185 -1.51 -3.88 6.48
C MET A 185 -1.92 -3.65 7.93
N PRO A 186 -2.05 -4.72 8.74
CA PRO A 186 -2.37 -4.57 10.15
C PRO A 186 -1.30 -3.74 10.87
N ASN A 187 -1.74 -2.83 11.73
CA ASN A 187 -0.92 -2.12 12.68
C ASN A 187 -0.24 -3.11 13.64
N GLY A 188 0.97 -2.80 14.10
CA GLY A 188 1.73 -3.64 15.02
C GLY A 188 1.00 -4.01 16.32
N MET A 189 0.03 -3.23 16.79
CA MET A 189 -0.81 -3.61 17.95
C MET A 189 -1.63 -4.88 17.71
N LEU A 190 -2.05 -5.10 16.47
CA LEU A 190 -2.84 -6.26 16.07
C LEU A 190 -1.99 -7.54 15.98
N HIS A 191 -0.68 -7.46 16.19
CA HIS A 191 0.19 -8.62 16.20
C HIS A 191 -0.23 -9.66 17.24
N THR A 192 -0.68 -9.23 18.41
CA THR A 192 -1.22 -10.13 19.45
C THR A 192 -2.40 -11.00 18.97
N HIS A 193 -3.07 -10.59 17.90
CA HIS A 193 -4.19 -11.32 17.30
C HIS A 193 -3.79 -12.11 16.05
N TYR A 194 -3.11 -11.46 15.11
CA TYR A 194 -2.75 -12.06 13.83
C TYR A 194 -1.48 -12.92 13.90
N GLY A 195 -0.56 -12.59 14.81
CA GLY A 195 0.74 -13.24 14.97
C GLY A 195 1.59 -13.22 13.70
N ASN A 196 2.49 -14.19 13.58
CA ASN A 196 3.43 -14.29 12.46
C ASN A 196 2.79 -14.86 11.19
N LYS A 197 1.54 -15.38 11.24
CA LYS A 197 0.87 -16.07 10.12
C LYS A 197 0.68 -15.17 8.89
N VAL A 198 0.66 -13.86 9.10
CA VAL A 198 0.45 -12.84 8.05
C VAL A 198 1.74 -12.37 7.41
N ILE A 199 2.90 -12.85 7.89
CA ILE A 199 4.22 -12.43 7.45
C ILE A 199 4.95 -13.59 6.77
N GLY A 200 5.43 -13.36 5.56
CA GLY A 200 6.31 -14.24 4.81
C GLY A 200 7.75 -13.75 4.77
N ALA A 201 8.66 -14.61 4.32
CA ALA A 201 10.07 -14.26 4.14
C ALA A 201 10.24 -13.09 3.16
N GLY A 202 11.14 -12.16 3.47
CA GLY A 202 11.51 -11.02 2.62
C GLY A 202 12.32 -11.39 1.38
N LYS A 203 12.73 -10.37 0.60
CA LYS A 203 13.64 -10.53 -0.54
C LYS A 203 15.11 -10.48 -0.12
N SER A 204 15.42 -9.69 0.91
CA SER A 204 16.74 -9.58 1.52
C SER A 204 16.73 -10.21 2.90
N LYS A 205 17.84 -10.86 3.27
CA LYS A 205 18.03 -11.40 4.62
C LYS A 205 18.01 -10.22 5.62
N ASN A 206 17.15 -10.32 6.64
CA ASN A 206 17.00 -9.38 7.76
C ASN A 206 16.47 -7.96 7.48
N ASP A 207 16.46 -7.46 6.23
CA ASP A 207 16.03 -6.07 5.95
C ASP A 207 14.61 -5.93 5.36
N SER A 208 13.89 -7.03 5.17
CA SER A 208 12.56 -6.99 4.56
C SER A 208 11.69 -8.15 4.99
N MET A 209 10.38 -7.94 4.89
CA MET A 209 9.37 -8.97 5.06
C MET A 209 8.39 -8.96 3.87
N ARG A 210 7.50 -9.94 3.81
CA ARG A 210 6.34 -9.92 2.89
C ARG A 210 5.05 -9.94 3.70
N TYR A 211 4.12 -9.05 3.41
CA TYR A 211 2.77 -9.16 3.95
C TYR A 211 1.94 -10.09 3.05
N LEU A 212 1.40 -11.18 3.62
CA LEU A 212 0.62 -12.21 2.95
C LEU A 212 -0.87 -11.88 3.01
N TYR A 213 -1.33 -10.96 2.18
CA TYR A 213 -2.66 -10.35 2.27
C TYR A 213 -3.80 -11.18 1.66
N GLN A 214 -3.53 -12.22 0.86
CA GLN A 214 -4.53 -12.95 0.06
C GLN A 214 -5.77 -13.40 0.85
N ASN A 215 -5.54 -13.92 2.06
CA ASN A 215 -6.59 -14.47 2.92
C ASN A 215 -6.67 -13.70 4.25
N GLN A 216 -6.40 -12.39 4.21
CA GLN A 216 -6.45 -11.55 5.40
C GLN A 216 -7.74 -10.76 5.42
N TYR A 217 -8.41 -10.81 6.57
CA TYR A 217 -9.67 -10.15 6.85
C TYR A 217 -9.51 -9.23 8.04
N PHE A 218 -10.38 -8.24 8.21
CA PHE A 218 -10.53 -7.51 9.46
C PHE A 218 -11.20 -8.44 10.49
N GLU A 219 -10.41 -9.06 11.37
CA GLU A 219 -10.85 -10.18 12.23
C GLU A 219 -11.49 -9.69 13.55
N LYS A 220 -11.27 -8.44 13.96
CA LYS A 220 -11.85 -7.81 15.15
C LYS A 220 -13.20 -7.14 14.92
N ILE A 221 -13.57 -6.91 13.67
CA ILE A 221 -14.87 -6.32 13.32
C ILE A 221 -15.90 -7.44 13.18
N THR A 222 -16.51 -7.84 14.30
CA THR A 222 -17.32 -9.06 14.40
C THR A 222 -18.79 -8.91 13.99
N ASN A 223 -19.33 -7.68 13.96
CA ASN A 223 -20.74 -7.40 13.65
C ASN A 223 -21.05 -7.24 12.16
N GLN A 224 -20.26 -7.87 11.28
CA GLN A 224 -20.43 -7.75 9.82
C GLN A 224 -21.08 -9.01 9.24
N PRO A 225 -22.03 -8.89 8.29
CA PRO A 225 -22.69 -10.04 7.68
C PRO A 225 -21.75 -10.88 6.82
N VAL A 226 -20.64 -10.29 6.34
CA VAL A 226 -19.62 -10.93 5.51
C VAL A 226 -18.24 -10.50 5.99
N PRO A 227 -17.25 -11.43 6.07
CA PRO A 227 -15.87 -11.08 6.36
C PRO A 227 -15.32 -10.04 5.37
N ILE A 228 -14.71 -8.98 5.90
CA ILE A 228 -14.17 -7.90 5.06
C ILE A 228 -12.69 -8.18 4.80
N LYS A 229 -12.30 -8.34 3.53
CA LYS A 229 -10.90 -8.51 3.13
C LYS A 229 -10.09 -7.24 3.37
N ARG A 230 -8.83 -7.41 3.77
CA ARG A 230 -7.80 -6.35 3.87
C ARG A 230 -7.19 -5.96 2.51
N ALA A 231 -7.75 -6.43 1.41
CA ALA A 231 -7.33 -6.08 0.06
C ALA A 231 -8.54 -5.90 -0.85
N LYS A 232 -8.46 -4.92 -1.78
CA LYS A 232 -9.51 -4.60 -2.75
C LYS A 232 -8.92 -4.34 -4.14
N LEU A 233 -9.66 -4.75 -5.16
CA LEU A 233 -9.36 -4.44 -6.55
C LEU A 233 -9.88 -3.03 -6.86
N VAL A 234 -8.96 -2.13 -7.19
CA VAL A 234 -9.28 -0.73 -7.55
C VAL A 234 -9.60 -0.64 -9.03
N TYR A 235 -8.70 -1.17 -9.86
CA TYR A 235 -8.79 -1.14 -11.31
C TYR A 235 -8.33 -2.47 -11.89
N TYR A 236 -8.98 -2.88 -12.97
CA TYR A 236 -8.59 -4.04 -13.77
C TYR A 236 -8.91 -3.78 -15.23
N ASN A 237 -7.91 -3.97 -16.09
CA ASN A 237 -8.09 -3.89 -17.53
C ASN A 237 -8.79 -5.16 -18.01
N LYS A 238 -10.04 -5.06 -18.48
CA LYS A 238 -10.81 -6.24 -18.91
C LYS A 238 -10.15 -7.00 -20.06
N SER A 239 -9.40 -6.35 -20.93
CA SER A 239 -8.65 -7.05 -21.99
C SER A 239 -7.55 -7.94 -21.42
N PHE A 240 -7.10 -7.68 -20.18
CA PHE A 240 -6.18 -8.53 -19.43
C PHE A 240 -6.89 -9.72 -18.76
N ALA A 241 -8.22 -9.70 -18.60
CA ALA A 241 -9.02 -10.84 -18.10
C ALA A 241 -8.83 -12.09 -18.95
N ASP A 242 -8.80 -11.91 -20.27
CA ASP A 242 -8.76 -13.00 -21.24
C ASP A 242 -7.43 -13.77 -21.24
N ASP A 243 -6.40 -13.27 -20.53
CA ASP A 243 -5.08 -13.90 -20.42
C ASP A 243 -4.85 -14.58 -19.05
N ILE A 244 -5.74 -14.39 -18.06
CA ILE A 244 -5.60 -14.97 -16.71
C ILE A 244 -6.98 -15.41 -16.18
N ASP A 245 -7.29 -16.70 -16.33
CA ASP A 245 -8.54 -17.37 -15.91
C ASP A 245 -8.90 -17.26 -14.41
N GLU A 246 -8.13 -16.54 -13.58
CA GLU A 246 -8.13 -16.71 -12.12
C GLU A 246 -8.29 -15.43 -11.28
N ILE A 247 -8.38 -14.24 -11.89
CA ILE A 247 -8.30 -12.98 -11.12
C ILE A 247 -9.65 -12.59 -10.47
N ILE A 248 -10.77 -12.97 -11.08
CA ILE A 248 -12.10 -12.56 -10.62
C ILE A 248 -12.50 -13.28 -9.32
N GLU A 249 -12.09 -14.53 -9.12
CA GLU A 249 -12.48 -15.34 -7.95
C GLU A 249 -11.69 -15.01 -6.67
N LEU A 250 -10.50 -14.43 -6.81
CA LEU A 250 -9.61 -14.12 -5.67
C LEU A 250 -10.00 -12.82 -4.92
N MET A 251 -10.74 -11.92 -5.58
CA MET A 251 -10.99 -10.56 -5.08
C MET A 251 -12.47 -10.22 -4.86
N SER A 252 -13.39 -11.10 -5.29
CA SER A 252 -14.76 -11.20 -4.75
C SER A 252 -14.76 -11.80 -3.34
#